data_AF-A0A7S2DTK4-F1
#
_entry.id   AF-A0A7S2DTK4-F1
#
_cell.length_a   1.000
_cell.length_b   1.000
_cell.length_c   1.000
_cell.angle_alpha   90.00
_cell.angle_beta   90.00
_cell.angle_gamma   90.00
#
_symmetry.space_group_name_H-M   'P 1'
#
loop_
_entity.id
_entity.type
_entity.pdbx_description
1 polymer ?
#
loop_
_entity_poly.entity_id
_entity_poly.type
_entity_poly.pdbx_seq_one_letter_code
_entity_poly.pdbx_strand_id
1 'polypeptide(L)'
;HPLRHPSYQVGYRNFFASALAGNQRGFAQAVKESGVPRSELFICGTVPSSPSRSVRASLGYESAWALTARGYDATMDNLSRGGDLDRLDMVLLDYPCGGNGDSE
;
A
#
# COMPACT_ATOMS: atom_id res chain seq x y z
N HIS A 1 -2.93 11.21 -26.02
CA HIS A 1 -1.57 11.36 -25.47
C HIS A 1 -1.33 10.22 -24.47
N PRO A 2 -0.17 9.52 -24.51
CA PRO A 2 0.03 8.28 -23.74
C PRO A 2 0.03 8.45 -22.22
N LEU A 3 0.19 9.67 -21.68
CA LEU A 3 0.19 9.90 -20.23
C LEU A 3 -1.01 10.79 -19.86
N ARG A 4 -2.09 10.21 -19.34
CA ARG A 4 -3.32 10.96 -19.00
C ARG A 4 -3.27 11.66 -17.65
N HIS A 5 -2.57 11.10 -16.68
CA HIS A 5 -2.50 11.65 -15.32
C HIS A 5 -1.26 12.57 -15.16
N PRO A 6 -1.40 13.79 -14.59
CA PRO A 6 -0.32 14.79 -14.53
C PRO A 6 0.99 14.28 -13.92
N SER A 7 0.90 13.39 -12.92
CA SER A 7 2.09 12.83 -12.26
C SER A 7 3.03 12.11 -13.22
N TYR A 8 2.50 11.38 -14.21
CA TYR A 8 3.34 10.67 -15.17
C TYR A 8 3.91 11.60 -16.24
N GLN A 9 3.15 12.64 -16.62
CA GLN A 9 3.57 13.67 -17.57
C GLN A 9 4.80 14.43 -17.06
N VAL A 10 4.85 14.70 -15.75
CA VAL A 10 6.00 15.34 -15.09
C VAL A 10 7.12 14.36 -14.73
N GLY A 11 6.97 13.08 -15.04
CA GLY A 11 8.05 12.08 -14.91
C GLY A 11 8.11 11.34 -13.57
N TYR A 12 7.10 11.41 -12.69
CA TYR A 12 7.12 10.60 -11.47
C TYR A 12 7.06 9.10 -11.80
N ARG A 13 7.91 8.34 -11.11
CA ARG A 13 8.04 6.89 -11.24
C ARG A 13 8.04 6.15 -9.89
N ASN A 14 8.11 6.89 -8.79
CA ASN A 14 8.04 6.34 -7.44
C ASN A 14 6.75 6.83 -6.77
N PHE A 15 5.93 5.88 -6.31
CA PHE A 15 4.63 6.15 -5.73
C PHE A 15 4.45 5.43 -4.40
N PHE A 16 3.74 6.09 -3.50
CA PHE A 16 3.32 5.55 -2.22
C PHE A 16 1.78 5.50 -2.16
N ALA A 17 1.23 4.32 -1.85
CA ALA A 17 -0.20 4.09 -1.74
C ALA A 17 -0.53 3.40 -0.40
N SER A 18 -1.02 4.18 0.57
CA SER A 18 -1.40 3.65 1.89
C SER A 18 -2.75 2.92 1.83
N ALA A 19 -2.85 1.79 2.54
CA ALA A 19 -4.12 1.10 2.78
C ALA A 19 -5.14 1.95 3.55
N LEU A 20 -4.66 2.92 4.34
CA LEU A 20 -5.51 3.83 5.13
C LEU A 20 -6.06 5.01 4.32
N ALA A 21 -5.50 5.29 3.14
CA ALA A 21 -5.92 6.42 2.31
C ALA A 21 -7.23 6.15 1.54
N GLY A 22 -7.69 4.89 1.47
CA GLY A 22 -8.94 4.51 0.81
C GLY A 22 -8.96 4.69 -0.71
N ASN A 23 -7.81 5.00 -1.33
CA ASN A 23 -7.72 5.36 -2.76
C ASN A 23 -6.97 4.34 -3.62
N GLN A 24 -6.62 3.17 -3.08
CA GLN A 24 -5.79 2.16 -3.76
C GLN A 24 -6.34 1.73 -5.13
N ARG A 25 -7.68 1.59 -5.25
CA ARG A 25 -8.31 1.23 -6.53
C ARG A 25 -8.14 2.33 -7.59
N GLY A 26 -8.38 3.58 -7.22
CA GLY A 26 -8.19 4.72 -8.13
C GLY A 26 -6.72 4.92 -8.50
N PHE A 27 -5.81 4.71 -7.54
CA PHE A 27 -4.37 4.71 -7.79
C PHE A 27 -3.98 3.64 -8.82
N ALA A 28 -4.41 2.39 -8.65
CA ALA A 28 -4.09 1.31 -9.56
C ALA A 28 -4.69 1.54 -10.97
N GLN A 29 -5.89 2.11 -11.05
CA GLN A 29 -6.49 2.50 -12.33
C GLN A 29 -5.63 3.56 -13.03
N ALA A 30 -5.16 4.58 -12.29
CA ALA A 30 -4.30 5.61 -12.85
C ALA A 30 -2.94 5.06 -13.30
N VAL A 31 -2.39 4.05 -12.62
CA VAL A 31 -1.19 3.32 -13.08
C VAL A 31 -1.47 2.61 -14.41
N LYS A 32 -2.55 1.84 -14.51
CA LYS A 32 -2.94 1.14 -15.74
C LYS A 32 -3.16 2.11 -16.91
N GLU A 33 -3.89 3.18 -16.68
CA GLU A 33 -4.18 4.22 -17.68
C GLU A 33 -2.96 5.07 -18.07
N SER A 34 -1.90 5.07 -17.25
CA SER A 34 -0.66 5.77 -17.57
C SER A 34 0.08 5.16 -18.75
N GLY A 35 -0.11 3.87 -19.03
CA GLY A 35 0.65 3.14 -20.05
C GLY A 35 2.17 3.07 -19.78
N VAL A 36 2.67 3.53 -18.62
CA VAL A 36 4.08 3.41 -18.25
C VAL A 36 4.39 1.94 -17.96
N PRO A 37 5.46 1.37 -18.53
CA PRO A 37 5.83 -0.02 -18.25
C PRO A 37 6.00 -0.27 -16.76
N ARG A 38 5.46 -1.38 -16.25
CA ARG A 38 5.55 -1.74 -14.82
C ARG A 38 6.99 -1.79 -14.31
N SER A 39 7.97 -2.12 -15.17
CA SER A 39 9.40 -2.14 -14.88
C SER A 39 10.02 -0.76 -14.62
N GLU A 40 9.36 0.32 -15.07
CA GLU A 40 9.80 1.70 -14.84
C GLU A 40 9.18 2.31 -13.58
N LEU A 41 8.30 1.57 -12.89
CA LEU A 41 7.59 2.05 -11.72
C LEU A 41 8.15 1.41 -10.46
N PHE A 42 8.28 2.23 -9.42
CA PHE A 42 8.47 1.80 -8.05
C PHE A 42 7.21 2.14 -7.26
N ILE A 43 6.53 1.11 -6.75
CA ILE A 43 5.27 1.26 -6.01
C ILE A 43 5.46 0.68 -4.61
N CYS A 44 5.39 1.56 -3.63
CA CYS A 44 5.34 1.21 -2.22
C CYS A 44 3.88 1.18 -1.74
N GLY A 45 3.44 0.04 -1.23
CA GLY A 45 2.16 -0.10 -0.54
C GLY A 45 2.35 -0.21 0.97
N THR A 46 1.26 -0.05 1.73
CA THR A 46 1.29 -0.28 3.18
C THR A 46 0.37 -1.40 3.61
N VAL A 47 0.69 -1.97 4.77
CA VAL A 47 -0.16 -2.91 5.49
C VAL A 47 -0.61 -2.26 6.80
N PRO A 48 -1.92 -2.20 7.09
CA PRO A 48 -2.40 -1.57 8.30
C PRO A 48 -2.02 -2.40 9.54
N SER A 49 -1.48 -1.69 10.52
CA SER A 49 -1.01 -2.24 11.79
C SER A 49 -2.15 -2.53 12.76
N SER A 50 -3.05 -3.49 12.46
CA SER A 50 -4.18 -3.92 13.30
C SER A 50 -5.23 -2.82 13.63
N PRO A 51 -6.54 -3.15 13.70
CA PRO A 51 -7.58 -2.18 14.08
C PRO A 51 -7.45 -1.68 15.54
N SER A 52 -6.79 -2.46 16.41
CA SER A 52 -6.33 -1.99 17.72
C SER A 52 -4.82 -1.84 17.69
N ARG A 53 -4.35 -0.59 17.86
CA ARG A 53 -2.93 -0.19 17.88
C ARG A 53 -2.11 -0.94 18.93
N SER A 54 -2.78 -1.52 19.93
CA SER A 54 -2.20 -2.21 21.09
C SER A 54 -2.02 -3.72 20.88
N VAL A 55 -2.78 -4.32 19.96
CA VAL A 55 -2.83 -5.79 19.82
C VAL A 55 -1.52 -6.32 19.24
N ARG A 56 -1.03 -5.78 18.11
CA ARG A 56 0.20 -6.32 17.47
C ARG A 56 1.47 -6.20 18.32
N ALA A 57 1.59 -5.19 19.18
CA ALA A 57 2.76 -5.01 20.04
C ALA A 57 2.88 -6.11 21.11
N SER A 58 1.77 -6.81 21.40
CA SER A 58 1.70 -7.90 22.37
C SER A 58 1.54 -9.28 21.72
N LEU A 59 1.61 -9.36 20.38
CA LEU A 59 1.55 -10.62 19.65
C LEU A 59 2.92 -11.29 19.55
N GLY A 60 2.95 -12.62 19.72
CA GLY A 60 4.08 -13.43 19.30
C GLY A 60 4.23 -13.45 17.77
N TYR A 61 5.41 -13.89 17.31
CA TYR A 61 5.82 -13.89 15.89
C TYR A 61 4.73 -14.38 14.92
N GLU A 62 4.16 -15.56 15.17
CA GLU A 62 3.16 -16.18 14.28
C GLU A 62 1.91 -15.31 14.07
N SER A 63 1.43 -14.68 15.13
CA SER A 63 0.24 -13.83 15.06
C SER A 63 0.54 -12.50 14.36
N ALA A 64 1.72 -11.94 14.58
CA ALA A 64 2.19 -10.76 13.86
C ALA A 64 2.34 -11.05 12.35
N TRP A 65 2.93 -12.20 12.00
CA TRP A 65 3.06 -12.66 10.63
C TRP A 65 1.69 -12.85 9.95
N ALA A 66 0.76 -13.59 10.57
CA ALA A 66 -0.56 -13.87 9.99
C ALA A 66 -1.40 -12.60 9.78
N LEU A 67 -1.25 -11.58 10.63
CA LEU A 67 -1.92 -10.29 10.41
C LEU A 67 -1.27 -9.47 9.32
N THR A 68 0.07 -9.50 9.19
CA THR A 68 0.76 -8.82 8.09
C THR A 68 0.40 -9.46 6.75
N ALA A 69 0.41 -10.80 6.66
CA ALA A 69 0.02 -11.53 5.46
C ALA A 69 -1.41 -11.16 5.04
N ARG A 70 -2.38 -11.25 5.95
CA ARG A 70 -3.78 -10.87 5.65
C ARG A 70 -3.96 -9.43 5.22
N GLY A 71 -3.24 -8.49 5.84
CA GLY A 71 -3.31 -7.08 5.45
C GLY A 71 -2.63 -6.81 4.10
N TYR A 72 -1.58 -7.55 3.76
CA TYR A 72 -0.96 -7.52 2.44
C TYR A 72 -1.94 -8.05 1.38
N ASP A 73 -2.60 -9.18 1.65
CA ASP A 73 -3.61 -9.75 0.75
C ASP A 73 -4.75 -8.76 0.47
N ALA A 74 -5.25 -8.08 1.51
CA ALA A 74 -6.28 -7.04 1.36
C ALA A 74 -5.79 -5.83 0.55
N THR A 75 -4.52 -5.44 0.70
CA THR A 75 -3.90 -4.38 -0.09
C THR A 75 -3.79 -4.77 -1.56
N MET A 76 -3.30 -5.99 -1.83
CA MET A 76 -3.20 -6.51 -3.19
C MET A 76 -4.58 -6.74 -3.84
N ASP A 77 -5.60 -7.16 -3.10
CA ASP A 77 -6.98 -7.26 -3.60
C ASP A 77 -7.51 -5.89 -4.04
N ASN A 78 -7.28 -4.81 -3.28
CA ASN A 78 -7.69 -3.48 -3.70
C ASN A 78 -6.90 -2.94 -4.90
N LEU A 79 -5.59 -3.18 -4.95
CA LEU A 79 -4.75 -2.74 -6.07
C LEU A 79 -5.11 -3.50 -7.36
N SER A 80 -5.28 -4.83 -7.28
CA SER A 80 -5.62 -5.68 -8.43
C SER A 80 -7.03 -5.42 -8.99
N ARG A 81 -7.99 -5.00 -8.15
CA ARG A 81 -9.33 -4.59 -8.61
C ARG A 81 -9.37 -3.23 -9.29
N GLY A 82 -8.40 -2.37 -8.98
CA GLY A 82 -8.30 -1.04 -9.58
C GLY A 82 -7.46 -1.01 -10.85
N GLY A 83 -6.51 -1.91 -11.00
CA GLY A 83 -5.67 -2.04 -12.19
C GLY A 83 -4.92 -3.37 -12.16
N ASP A 84 -4.22 -3.73 -13.22
CA ASP A 84 -3.57 -5.05 -13.34
C ASP A 84 -2.23 -5.11 -12.55
N LEU A 85 -2.22 -4.59 -11.31
CA LEU A 85 -1.05 -4.63 -10.42
C LEU A 85 -0.98 -6.00 -9.72
N ASP A 86 0.10 -6.73 -10.00
CA ASP A 86 0.38 -8.07 -9.47
C ASP A 86 1.43 -8.08 -8.35
N ARG A 87 2.19 -6.99 -8.19
CA ARG A 87 3.24 -6.87 -7.16
C ARG A 87 3.47 -5.43 -6.72
N LEU A 88 3.94 -5.29 -5.47
CA LEU A 88 4.56 -4.09 -4.93
C LEU A 88 6.09 -4.21 -4.99
N ASP A 89 6.78 -3.08 -5.18
CA ASP A 89 8.25 -3.04 -5.09
C ASP A 89 8.71 -2.92 -3.63
N MET A 90 7.84 -2.40 -2.77
CA MET A 90 8.07 -2.30 -1.34
C MET A 90 6.76 -2.42 -0.57
N VAL A 91 6.82 -3.07 0.59
CA VAL A 91 5.73 -3.14 1.55
C VAL A 91 6.19 -2.50 2.85
N LEU A 92 5.42 -1.53 3.34
CA LEU A 92 5.64 -0.89 4.63
C LEU A 92 4.56 -1.29 5.63
N LEU A 93 4.94 -1.45 6.89
CA LEU A 93 3.99 -1.39 7.99
C LEU A 93 3.64 0.08 8.23
N ASP A 94 2.36 0.44 8.25
CA ASP A 94 1.95 1.85 8.48
C ASP A 94 2.48 2.37 9.82
N TYR A 95 2.58 1.49 10.83
CA TYR A 95 3.11 1.80 12.15
C TYR A 95 3.86 0.59 12.75
N PRO A 96 4.89 0.80 13.58
CA PRO A 96 5.69 -0.26 14.22
C PRO A 96 4.94 -1.08 15.29
N CYS A 97 3.68 -0.76 15.59
CA CYS A 97 2.84 -1.33 16.67
C CYS A 97 3.31 -0.91 18.07
N GLY A 98 2.42 -0.27 18.85
CA GLY A 98 2.73 0.45 20.10
C GLY A 98 3.29 1.87 19.85
N GLY A 99 3.02 2.91 20.63
CA GLY A 99 2.27 3.02 21.88
C GLY A 99 1.20 4.11 21.83
N ASN A 100 0.56 4.32 22.98
CA ASN A 100 -0.46 5.33 23.18
C ASN A 100 0.03 6.69 22.67
N GLY A 101 -0.83 7.38 21.91
CA GLY A 101 -0.84 8.84 21.89
C GLY A 101 -1.55 9.38 23.13
N ASP A 102 -1.41 8.72 24.28
CA ASP A 102 -1.70 9.36 25.55
C ASP A 102 -0.49 10.28 25.76
N SER A 103 -0.69 11.54 25.43
CA SER A 103 0.04 12.62 26.07
C SER A 103 0.05 12.35 27.58
N GLU A 104 1.20 12.58 28.22
CA GLU A 104 1.27 12.86 29.66
C GLU A 104 0.15 13.82 30.10
#